data_AF-A0A699ZXD9-F1
#
_entry.id   AF-A0A699ZXD9-F1
#
_cell.length_a   1.000
_cell.length_b   1.000
_cell.length_c   1.000
_cell.angle_alpha   90.00
_cell.angle_beta   90.00
_cell.angle_gamma   90.00
#
_symmetry.space_group_name_H-M   'P 1'
#
loop_
_entity.id
_entity.type
_entity.pdbx_description
1 polymer ?
#
loop_
_entity_poly.entity_id
_entity_poly.type
_entity_poly.pdbx_seq_one_letter_code
_entity_poly.pdbx_strand_id
1 'polypeptide(L)'
;MSLLPCRLDAIGAVGIARCFTFGGHFNRTLYDPDVPPRTNLTKEQYMAESAKATTINHFYEKLLKLSAMMKTAAGRRAAQQRHDFMLQYLEQFHAEWEGRR
;
A
#
# COMPACT_ATOMS: atom_id res chain seq x y z
N MET A 1 -12.94 5.09 -20.69
CA MET A 1 -12.84 5.44 -19.26
C MET A 1 -13.38 4.25 -18.47
N SER A 2 -12.51 3.26 -18.22
CA SER A 2 -12.90 1.92 -17.79
C SER A 2 -13.41 1.90 -16.35
N LEU A 3 -14.64 1.44 -16.18
CA LEU A 3 -15.26 1.05 -14.90
C LEU A 3 -14.62 -0.25 -14.38
N LEU A 4 -13.33 -0.22 -14.08
CA LEU A 4 -12.72 -1.27 -13.25
C LEU A 4 -13.10 -0.98 -11.79
N PRO A 5 -13.56 -2.00 -11.04
CA PRO A 5 -14.23 -1.82 -9.76
C PRO A 5 -13.26 -1.17 -8.76
N CYS A 6 -13.54 0.08 -8.36
CA CYS A 6 -12.65 1.08 -7.74
C CYS A 6 -11.63 0.64 -6.66
N ARG A 7 -11.76 -0.55 -6.07
CA ARG A 7 -10.81 -1.09 -5.08
C ARG A 7 -9.67 -1.88 -5.73
N LEU A 8 -9.91 -2.50 -6.89
CA LEU A 8 -8.89 -3.30 -7.58
C LEU A 8 -7.78 -2.40 -8.14
N ASP A 9 -8.11 -1.18 -8.55
CA ASP A 9 -7.16 -0.21 -9.12
C ASP A 9 -6.26 0.44 -8.06
N ALA A 10 -6.60 0.28 -6.79
CA ALA A 10 -5.76 0.74 -5.69
C ALA A 10 -4.58 -0.20 -5.39
N ILE A 11 -4.53 -1.40 -5.99
CA ILE A 11 -3.52 -2.42 -5.71
C ILE A 11 -2.78 -2.85 -6.99
N GLY A 12 -1.60 -3.46 -6.83
CA GLY A 12 -0.71 -3.85 -7.93
C GLY A 12 0.16 -2.68 -8.41
N ALA A 13 0.73 -2.79 -9.61
CA ALA A 13 1.68 -1.81 -10.16
C ALA A 13 1.14 -0.36 -10.18
N VAL A 14 -0.11 -0.17 -10.61
CA VAL A 14 -0.77 1.15 -10.60
C VAL A 14 -0.98 1.66 -9.18
N GLY A 15 -1.32 0.76 -8.24
CA GLY A 15 -1.47 1.07 -6.83
C GLY A 15 -0.16 1.57 -6.21
N ILE A 16 0.96 0.89 -6.51
CA ILE A 16 2.31 1.28 -6.09
C ILE A 16 2.64 2.69 -6.57
N ALA A 17 2.50 2.94 -7.88
CA ALA A 17 2.79 4.24 -8.47
C ALA A 17 1.97 5.36 -7.81
N ARG A 18 0.65 5.15 -7.67
CA ARG A 18 -0.25 6.12 -7.02
C ARG A 18 0.11 6.37 -5.56
N CYS A 19 0.53 5.34 -4.83
CA CYS A 19 0.94 5.47 -3.43
C CYS A 19 2.14 6.41 -3.29
N PHE A 20 3.16 6.24 -4.13
CA PHE A 20 4.34 7.11 -4.12
C PHE A 20 4.07 8.52 -4.66
N THR A 21 3.26 8.66 -5.72
CA THR A 21 2.86 10.00 -6.20
C THR A 21 2.11 10.79 -5.13
N PHE A 22 1.20 10.14 -4.41
CA PHE A 22 0.49 10.77 -3.31
C PHE A 22 1.43 11.09 -2.15
N GLY A 23 2.26 10.13 -1.72
CA GLY A 23 3.26 10.34 -0.67
C GLY A 23 4.18 11.51 -0.95
N GLY A 24 4.69 11.62 -2.18
CA GLY A 24 5.53 12.72 -2.64
C GLY A 24 4.80 14.07 -2.67
N HIS A 25 3.55 14.11 -3.15
CA HIS A 25 2.75 15.35 -3.14
C HIS A 25 2.53 15.91 -1.72
N PHE A 26 2.38 15.03 -0.73
CA PHE A 26 2.24 15.42 0.68
C PHE A 26 3.57 15.46 1.43
N ASN A 27 4.71 15.39 0.72
CA ASN A 27 6.06 15.42 1.27
C ASN A 27 6.28 14.45 2.44
N ARG A 28 5.69 13.25 2.35
CA ARG A 28 5.79 12.20 3.37
C ARG A 28 7.10 11.45 3.22
N THR A 29 7.67 11.02 4.35
CA THR A 29 8.81 10.12 4.38
C THR A 29 8.51 8.84 3.60
N LEU A 30 9.46 8.42 2.77
CA LEU A 30 9.30 7.22 1.94
C LEU A 30 9.22 5.97 2.82
N TYR A 31 10.25 5.76 3.64
CA TYR A 31 10.40 4.66 4.58
C TYR A 31 11.29 5.11 5.75
N ASP A 32 11.00 4.60 6.93
CA ASP A 32 11.75 4.84 8.16
C ASP A 32 11.65 3.57 9.02
N PRO A 33 12.76 2.86 9.31
CA PRO A 33 12.77 1.66 10.14
C PRO A 33 12.28 1.90 11.58
N ASP A 34 12.48 3.11 12.11
CA ASP A 34 12.13 3.46 13.49
C ASP A 34 10.63 3.79 13.64
N VAL A 35 9.91 3.91 12.52
CA VAL A 35 8.47 4.19 12.47
C VAL A 35 7.72 2.93 12.04
N PRO A 36 7.23 2.09 12.98
CA PRO A 36 6.50 0.88 12.63
C PRO A 36 5.12 1.18 12.01
N PRO A 37 4.57 0.24 11.20
CA PRO A 37 3.23 0.37 10.64
C PRO A 37 2.17 0.34 11.74
N ARG A 38 1.16 1.22 11.65
CA ARG A 38 0.17 1.39 12.71
C ARG A 38 -1.03 0.48 12.51
N THR A 39 -1.44 -0.20 13.58
CA THR A 39 -2.60 -1.10 13.58
C THR A 39 -3.73 -0.50 14.42
N ASN A 40 -4.98 -0.75 14.03
CA ASN A 40 -6.19 -0.43 14.79
C ASN A 40 -6.46 1.06 15.08
N LEU A 41 -6.15 1.96 14.14
CA LEU A 41 -6.55 3.37 14.25
C LEU A 41 -8.01 3.58 13.84
N THR A 42 -8.71 4.48 14.55
CA THR A 42 -9.97 5.04 14.02
C THR A 42 -9.69 5.91 12.79
N LYS A 43 -10.73 6.18 11.99
CA LYS A 43 -10.57 6.98 10.75
C LYS A 43 -10.04 8.38 11.06
N GLU A 44 -10.51 8.97 12.16
CA GLU A 44 -10.14 10.30 12.63
C GLU A 44 -8.68 10.34 13.07
N GLN A 45 -8.23 9.34 13.84
CA GLN A 45 -6.84 9.19 14.27
C GLN A 45 -5.90 8.95 13.08
N TYR A 46 -6.31 8.11 12.14
CA TYR A 46 -5.56 7.86 10.91
C TYR A 46 -5.34 9.15 10.10
N MET A 47 -6.37 10.01 9.98
CA MET A 47 -6.24 11.28 9.27
C MET A 47 -5.34 12.27 10.01
N ALA A 48 -5.55 12.42 11.32
CA ALA A 48 -4.78 13.35 12.16
C ALA A 48 -3.29 13.02 12.21
N GLU A 49 -2.94 11.73 12.24
CA GLU A 49 -1.57 11.30 12.34
C GLU A 49 -0.99 10.82 10.99
N SER A 50 -1.69 11.08 9.89
CA SER A 50 -1.24 10.66 8.55
C SER A 50 0.08 11.29 8.12
N ALA A 51 0.44 12.45 8.70
CA ALA A 51 1.73 13.11 8.52
C ALA A 51 2.90 12.31 9.13
N LYS A 52 2.63 11.44 10.12
CA LYS A 52 3.62 10.57 10.75
C LYS A 52 3.74 9.19 10.08
N ALA A 53 2.92 8.90 9.06
CA ALA A 53 3.01 7.64 8.32
C ALA A 53 4.09 7.75 7.26
N THR A 54 4.90 6.71 7.12
CA THR A 54 5.71 6.53 5.92
C THR A 54 4.86 6.00 4.77
N THR A 55 5.32 6.23 3.54
CA THR A 55 4.63 5.75 2.34
C THR A 55 4.63 4.22 2.28
N ILE A 56 5.72 3.58 2.72
CA ILE A 56 5.81 2.11 2.82
C ILE A 56 4.84 1.56 3.87
N ASN A 57 4.68 2.20 5.03
CA ASN A 57 3.72 1.74 6.03
C ASN A 57 2.27 1.70 5.50
N HIS A 58 1.92 2.60 4.57
CA HIS A 58 0.59 2.61 3.95
C HIS A 58 0.23 1.29 3.25
N PHE A 59 1.24 0.56 2.74
CA PHE A 59 1.02 -0.75 2.14
C PHE A 59 0.46 -1.74 3.17
N TYR A 60 1.10 -1.85 4.32
CA TYR A 60 0.71 -2.75 5.42
C TYR A 60 -0.55 -2.29 6.15
N GLU A 61 -0.71 -0.98 6.31
CA GLU A 61 -1.86 -0.39 6.99
C GLU A 61 -3.15 -0.62 6.19
N LYS A 62 -3.08 -0.52 4.85
CA LYS A 62 -4.26 -0.49 3.99
C LYS A 62 -4.17 -1.37 2.75
N LEU A 63 -3.20 -1.14 1.85
CA LEU A 63 -3.24 -1.69 0.49
C LEU A 63 -3.24 -3.23 0.47
N LEU A 64 -2.44 -3.85 1.33
CA LEU A 64 -2.37 -5.31 1.45
C LEU A 64 -3.66 -5.94 1.98
N LYS A 65 -4.47 -5.19 2.75
CA LYS A 65 -5.76 -5.68 3.28
C LYS A 65 -6.88 -5.63 2.26
N LEU A 66 -6.73 -4.88 1.16
CA LEU A 66 -7.80 -4.68 0.18
C LEU A 66 -8.14 -5.95 -0.61
N SER A 67 -7.19 -6.87 -0.81
CA SER A 67 -7.43 -8.11 -1.55
C SER A 67 -8.51 -8.99 -0.89
N ALA A 68 -8.47 -9.10 0.44
CA ALA A 68 -9.44 -9.87 1.22
C ALA A 68 -10.86 -9.25 1.23
N MET A 69 -11.00 -7.95 0.93
CA MET A 69 -12.28 -7.25 0.94
C MET A 69 -13.09 -7.40 -0.36
N MET A 70 -12.61 -8.17 -1.33
CA MET A 70 -13.28 -8.33 -2.62
C MET A 70 -14.51 -9.24 -2.52
N LYS A 71 -15.66 -8.73 -2.98
CA LYS A 71 -16.95 -9.42 -2.88
C LYS A 71 -17.08 -10.61 -3.84
N THR A 72 -16.54 -10.48 -5.05
CA THR A 72 -16.67 -11.50 -6.12
C THR A 72 -15.47 -12.43 -6.16
N ALA A 73 -15.69 -13.69 -6.56
CA ALA A 73 -14.60 -14.66 -6.72
C ALA A 73 -13.58 -14.24 -7.79
N ALA A 74 -14.06 -13.68 -8.91
CA ALA A 74 -13.20 -13.13 -9.95
C ALA A 74 -12.36 -11.95 -9.45
N GLY A 75 -12.96 -11.04 -8.68
CA GLY A 75 -12.27 -9.91 -8.06
C GLY A 75 -11.21 -10.35 -7.07
N ARG A 76 -11.49 -11.38 -6.24
CA ARG A 76 -10.49 -11.98 -5.34
C ARG A 76 -9.30 -12.55 -6.08
N ARG A 77 -9.51 -13.31 -7.17
CA ARG A 77 -8.42 -13.87 -7.98
C ARG A 77 -7.53 -12.78 -8.58
N ALA A 78 -8.12 -11.77 -9.20
CA ALA A 78 -7.37 -10.65 -9.77
C ALA A 78 -6.66 -9.82 -8.68
N ALA A 79 -7.29 -9.64 -7.53
CA ALA A 79 -6.70 -8.92 -6.40
C ALA A 79 -5.53 -9.69 -5.78
N GLN A 80 -5.59 -11.02 -5.73
CA GLN A 80 -4.50 -11.85 -5.23
C GLN A 80 -3.24 -11.68 -6.08
N GLN A 81 -3.35 -11.78 -7.40
CA GLN A 81 -2.21 -11.56 -8.30
C GLN A 81 -1.57 -10.17 -8.11
N ARG A 82 -2.40 -9.14 -7.95
CA ARG A 82 -1.93 -7.76 -7.68
C ARG A 82 -1.33 -7.61 -6.28
N HIS A 83 -1.84 -8.35 -5.30
CA HIS A 83 -1.33 -8.40 -3.94
C HIS A 83 0.06 -9.05 -3.90
N ASP A 84 0.22 -10.20 -4.55
CA ASP A 84 1.48 -10.93 -4.61
C ASP A 84 2.58 -10.09 -5.27
N PHE A 85 2.23 -9.33 -6.31
CA PHE A 85 3.16 -8.37 -6.93
C PHE A 85 3.62 -7.27 -5.96
N MET A 86 2.72 -6.74 -5.13
CA MET A 86 3.10 -5.73 -4.13
C MET A 86 4.01 -6.32 -3.04
N LEU A 87 3.81 -7.58 -2.65
CA LEU A 87 4.71 -8.26 -1.72
C LEU A 87 6.12 -8.43 -2.30
N GLN A 88 6.22 -8.86 -3.56
CA GLN A 88 7.50 -8.98 -4.27
C GLN A 88 8.20 -7.61 -4.38
N TYR A 89 7.44 -6.55 -4.69
CA TYR A 89 7.97 -5.20 -4.72
C TYR A 89 8.54 -4.77 -3.37
N LEU A 90 7.80 -5.01 -2.28
CA LEU A 90 8.23 -4.66 -0.91
C LEU A 90 9.46 -5.45 -0.48
N GLU A 91 9.50 -6.75 -0.77
CA GLU A 91 10.67 -7.59 -0.50
C GLU A 91 11.92 -7.05 -1.20
N GLN A 92 11.80 -6.75 -2.50
CA GLN A 92 12.89 -6.16 -3.27
C GLN A 92 13.30 -4.79 -2.72
N PHE A 93 12.34 -3.92 -2.40
CA PHE A 93 12.58 -2.61 -1.81
C PHE A 93 13.37 -2.71 -0.49
N HIS A 94 12.98 -3.61 0.42
CA HIS A 94 13.68 -3.79 1.69
C HIS A 94 15.08 -4.38 1.49
N ALA A 95 15.25 -5.31 0.55
CA ALA A 95 16.57 -5.84 0.23
C ALA A 95 17.53 -4.77 -0.31
N GLU A 96 17.05 -3.91 -1.23
CA GLU A 96 17.83 -2.78 -1.77
C GLU A 96 18.12 -1.73 -0.68
N TRP A 97 17.14 -1.42 0.17
CA TRP A 97 17.30 -0.45 1.25
C TRP A 97 18.35 -0.88 2.29
N GLU A 98 18.38 -2.18 2.63
CA GLU A 98 19.34 -2.75 3.58
C GLU A 98 20.70 -3.08 2.93
N GLY A 99 20.86 -2.84 1.63
CA GLY A 99 22.09 -3.15 0.88
C GLY A 99 22.36 -4.65 0.70
N ARG A 100 21.31 -5.49 0.78
CA ARG A 100 21.41 -6.94 0.57
C ARG A 100 21.35 -7.34 -0.91
N ARG A 101 21.04 -6.41 -1.82
CA ARG A 101 20.91 -6.65 -3.26
C ARG A 101 21.22 -5.40 -4.08
#